data_AF-A0A1Q5XNP0-F1
#
_entry.id   AF-A0A1Q5XNP0-F1
#
_cell.length_a   1.000
_cell.length_b   1.000
_cell.length_c   1.000
_cell.angle_alpha   90.00
_cell.angle_beta   90.00
_cell.angle_gamma   90.00
#
_symmetry.space_group_name_H-M   'P 1'
#
loop_
_entity.id
_entity.type
_entity.pdbx_description
1 polymer ?
#
loop_
_entity_poly.entity_id
_entity_poly.type
_entity_poly.pdbx_seq_one_letter_code
_entity_poly.pdbx_strand_id
1 'polypeptide(L)'
;MKPKISVIKFGGISLILSGILFFVQYLFVLPMPIPPLSDADLMTWLQNWKTNIAMADELLFFATLLLIPSIVALYRILVKVDKVKTLLGCGLLAVVIPVNIFLVIILGRLVYPVYGIELSPDIYKLVLSIYYGGIHCVSIILSMATIILCLVIRKSVIGKLTAILGLVTGIMDLIGAFPWLIGTGAVFASQLLFSAWFVVLGVRLLRTEVV
;
A
#
# COMPACT_ATOMS: atom_id res chain seq x y z
N MET A 1 7.72 -20.23 22.74
CA MET A 1 6.83 -19.11 23.15
C MET A 1 5.50 -19.23 22.40
N LYS A 2 4.39 -19.52 23.10
CA LYS A 2 3.04 -19.41 22.50
C LYS A 2 2.85 -17.96 22.05
N PRO A 3 2.41 -17.68 20.81
CA PRO A 3 2.13 -16.31 20.42
C PRO A 3 1.02 -15.80 21.35
N LYS A 4 1.29 -14.75 22.12
CA LYS A 4 0.24 -14.07 22.89
C LYS A 4 -0.85 -13.71 21.87
N ILE A 5 -2.03 -14.29 22.03
CA ILE A 5 -3.19 -14.14 21.13
C ILE A 5 -3.46 -12.66 20.81
N SER A 6 -3.08 -11.75 21.73
CA SER A 6 -3.13 -10.30 21.53
C SER A 6 -2.35 -9.80 20.32
N VAL A 7 -1.19 -10.36 19.99
CA VAL A 7 -0.34 -9.85 18.88
C VAL A 7 -0.94 -10.18 17.52
N ILE A 8 -1.50 -11.39 17.35
CA ILE A 8 -2.16 -11.78 16.10
C ILE A 8 -3.44 -10.98 15.91
N LYS A 9 -4.23 -10.79 16.99
CA LYS A 9 -5.43 -9.96 16.94
C LYS A 9 -5.10 -8.49 16.62
N PHE A 10 -4.08 -7.94 17.26
CA PHE A 10 -3.63 -6.58 16.98
C PHE A 10 -3.17 -6.43 15.53
N GLY A 11 -2.32 -7.33 15.02
CA GLY A 11 -1.91 -7.30 13.61
C GLY A 11 -3.07 -7.49 12.63
N GLY A 12 -4.10 -8.28 12.98
CA GLY A 12 -5.32 -8.38 12.19
C GLY A 12 -6.11 -7.08 12.12
N ILE A 13 -6.29 -6.38 13.25
CA ILE A 13 -6.92 -5.05 13.30
C ILE A 13 -6.11 -4.04 12.50
N SER A 14 -4.79 -4.01 12.70
CA SER A 14 -3.91 -3.10 11.97
C SER A 14 -3.98 -3.34 10.45
N LEU A 15 -4.11 -4.58 10.01
CA LEU A 15 -4.21 -4.89 8.57
C LEU A 15 -5.54 -4.42 7.97
N ILE A 16 -6.64 -4.57 8.71
CA ILE A 16 -7.95 -4.03 8.30
C ILE A 16 -7.87 -2.51 8.14
N LEU A 17 -7.36 -1.82 9.17
CA LEU A 17 -7.23 -0.37 9.16
C LEU A 17 -6.28 0.10 8.05
N SER A 18 -5.15 -0.59 7.86
CA SER A 18 -4.21 -0.31 6.78
C SER A 18 -4.89 -0.41 5.41
N GLY A 19 -5.64 -1.48 5.14
CA GLY A 19 -6.38 -1.66 3.88
C GLY A 19 -7.42 -0.56 3.64
N ILE A 20 -8.16 -0.17 4.68
CA ILE A 20 -9.14 0.94 4.59
C ILE A 20 -8.42 2.26 4.30
N LEU A 21 -7.33 2.56 5.00
CA LEU A 21 -6.59 3.80 4.82
C LEU A 21 -5.93 3.90 3.44
N PHE A 22 -5.38 2.81 2.90
CA PHE A 22 -4.90 2.77 1.52
C PHE A 22 -6.02 3.08 0.52
N PHE A 23 -7.23 2.54 0.73
CA PHE A 23 -8.36 2.86 -0.14
C PHE A 23 -8.77 4.33 -0.05
N VAL A 24 -8.92 4.86 1.17
CA VAL A 24 -9.30 6.27 1.38
C VAL A 24 -8.22 7.21 0.82
N GLN A 25 -6.94 6.86 0.99
CA GLN A 25 -5.82 7.57 0.37
C GLN A 25 -5.99 7.63 -1.15
N TYR A 26 -6.31 6.50 -1.79
CA TYR A 26 -6.58 6.48 -3.23
C TYR A 26 -7.79 7.33 -3.63
N LEU A 27 -8.85 7.40 -2.82
CA LEU A 27 -10.00 8.27 -3.10
C LEU A 27 -9.65 9.76 -3.12
N PHE A 28 -8.65 10.20 -2.37
CA PHE A 28 -8.13 11.58 -2.48
C PHE A 28 -7.35 11.82 -3.77
N VAL A 29 -6.70 10.78 -4.31
CA VAL A 29 -5.93 10.85 -5.56
C VAL A 29 -6.82 10.71 -6.80
N LEU A 30 -7.86 9.89 -6.73
CA LEU A 30 -8.77 9.56 -7.83
C LEU A 30 -9.31 10.78 -8.63
N PRO A 31 -9.77 11.88 -8.00
CA PRO A 31 -10.32 13.01 -8.76
C PRO A 31 -9.23 13.92 -9.37
N MET A 32 -7.96 13.73 -9.00
CA MET A 32 -6.89 14.60 -9.47
C MET A 32 -6.58 14.32 -10.94
N PRO A 33 -6.62 15.34 -11.82
CA PRO A 33 -6.18 15.17 -13.19
C PRO A 33 -4.66 14.99 -13.23
N ILE A 34 -4.16 14.46 -14.35
CA ILE A 34 -2.73 14.30 -14.59
C ILE A 34 -2.03 15.66 -14.40
N PRO A 35 -0.88 15.73 -13.67
CA PRO A 35 -0.16 16.97 -13.51
C PRO A 35 0.24 17.57 -14.87
N PRO A 36 -0.05 18.85 -15.11
CA PRO A 36 0.28 19.50 -16.38
C PRO A 36 1.79 19.76 -16.51
N LEU A 37 2.27 19.84 -17.76
CA LEU A 37 3.70 20.07 -18.07
C LEU A 37 4.11 21.55 -18.06
N SER A 38 3.15 22.45 -18.29
CA SER A 38 3.32 23.91 -18.28
C SER A 38 3.50 24.39 -16.84
N ASP A 39 4.46 25.29 -16.60
CA ASP A 39 4.81 25.76 -15.25
C ASP A 39 3.64 26.47 -14.57
N ALA A 40 2.99 27.40 -15.26
CA ALA A 40 1.88 28.17 -14.71
C ALA A 40 0.68 27.27 -14.35
N ASP A 41 0.39 26.31 -15.23
CA ASP A 41 -0.69 25.34 -15.01
C ASP A 41 -0.34 24.37 -13.88
N LEU A 42 0.93 23.99 -13.74
CA LEU A 42 1.40 23.12 -12.66
C LEU A 42 1.27 23.81 -11.31
N MET A 43 1.66 25.08 -11.22
CA MET A 43 1.50 25.84 -9.98
C MET A 43 0.02 26.00 -9.61
N THR A 44 -0.84 26.23 -10.60
CA THR A 44 -2.30 26.29 -10.40
C THR A 44 -2.86 24.94 -9.95
N TRP A 45 -2.42 23.84 -10.57
CA TRP A 45 -2.79 22.47 -10.21
C TRP A 45 -2.39 22.16 -8.76
N LEU A 46 -1.16 22.50 -8.35
CA LEU A 46 -0.67 22.28 -6.99
C LEU A 46 -1.50 23.04 -5.95
N GLN A 47 -1.91 24.27 -6.24
CA GLN A 47 -2.78 25.03 -5.34
C GLN A 47 -4.18 24.42 -5.25
N ASN A 48 -4.78 24.06 -6.38
CA ASN A 48 -6.13 23.50 -6.42
C ASN A 48 -6.24 22.15 -5.72
N TRP A 49 -5.19 21.32 -5.80
CA TRP A 49 -5.19 19.96 -5.26
C TRP A 49 -4.39 19.81 -3.97
N LYS A 50 -3.92 20.91 -3.38
CA LYS A 50 -3.09 20.90 -2.16
C LYS A 50 -3.70 20.05 -1.04
N THR A 51 -5.00 20.21 -0.77
CA THR A 51 -5.69 19.46 0.28
C THR A 51 -5.75 17.96 -0.02
N ASN A 52 -6.04 17.59 -1.27
CA ASN A 52 -6.07 16.19 -1.71
C ASN A 52 -4.70 15.54 -1.55
N ILE A 53 -3.64 16.24 -1.97
CA ILE A 53 -2.27 15.75 -1.86
C ILE A 53 -1.88 15.59 -0.39
N ALA A 54 -2.18 16.58 0.46
CA ALA A 54 -1.87 16.52 1.89
C ALA A 54 -2.61 15.38 2.59
N MET A 55 -3.90 15.19 2.32
CA MET A 55 -4.66 14.07 2.90
C MET A 55 -4.16 12.71 2.39
N ALA A 56 -3.81 12.62 1.10
CA ALA A 56 -3.23 11.40 0.54
C ALA A 56 -1.88 11.07 1.20
N ASP A 57 -1.06 12.08 1.50
CA ASP A 57 0.23 11.95 2.18
C ASP A 57 0.09 11.40 3.60
N GLU A 58 -0.75 12.04 4.42
CA GLU A 58 -1.00 11.63 5.81
C GLU A 58 -1.58 10.20 5.89
N LEU A 59 -2.56 9.90 5.05
CA LEU A 59 -3.19 8.57 5.05
C LEU A 59 -2.20 7.48 4.61
N LEU A 60 -1.33 7.77 3.62
CA LEU A 60 -0.27 6.85 3.20
C LEU A 60 0.70 6.56 4.36
N PHE A 61 1.08 7.57 5.14
CA PHE A 61 1.93 7.42 6.31
C PHE A 61 1.32 6.45 7.34
N PHE A 62 0.09 6.71 7.79
CA PHE A 62 -0.57 5.86 8.79
C PHE A 62 -0.87 4.45 8.25
N ALA A 63 -1.33 4.33 7.01
CA ALA A 63 -1.58 3.04 6.37
C ALA A 63 -0.31 2.17 6.34
N THR A 64 0.82 2.80 6.03
CA THR A 64 2.13 2.15 5.96
C THR A 64 2.63 1.71 7.34
N LEU A 65 2.51 2.54 8.38
CA LEU A 65 2.95 2.14 9.73
C LEU A 65 2.15 0.96 10.29
N LEU A 66 0.87 0.87 9.96
CA LEU A 66 0.01 -0.24 10.36
C LEU A 66 0.40 -1.58 9.70
N LEU A 67 1.23 -1.56 8.64
CA LEU A 67 1.79 -2.80 8.09
C LEU A 67 2.73 -3.50 9.07
N ILE A 68 3.44 -2.77 9.95
CA ILE A 68 4.43 -3.34 10.88
C ILE A 68 3.82 -4.45 11.75
N PRO A 69 2.80 -4.19 12.58
CA PRO A 69 2.17 -5.25 13.40
C PRO A 69 1.49 -6.32 12.55
N SER A 70 0.99 -5.96 11.36
CA SER A 70 0.34 -6.88 10.41
C SER A 70 1.33 -7.92 9.88
N ILE A 71 2.52 -7.49 9.45
CA ILE A 71 3.62 -8.35 8.97
C ILE A 71 4.07 -9.29 10.09
N VAL A 72 4.22 -8.78 11.32
CA VAL A 72 4.59 -9.61 12.48
C VAL A 72 3.55 -10.71 12.73
N ALA A 73 2.26 -10.38 12.65
CA ALA A 73 1.18 -11.36 12.83
C ALA A 73 1.17 -12.41 11.70
N LEU A 74 1.28 -11.97 10.44
CA LEU A 74 1.35 -12.85 9.27
C LEU A 74 2.53 -13.80 9.35
N TYR A 75 3.73 -13.29 9.65
CA TYR A 75 4.93 -14.10 9.78
C TYR A 75 4.76 -15.20 10.84
N ARG A 76 4.24 -14.88 12.03
CA ARG A 76 4.05 -15.84 13.12
C ARG A 76 3.13 -17.00 12.76
N ILE A 77 2.13 -16.75 11.92
CA ILE A 77 1.19 -17.79 11.47
C ILE A 77 1.79 -18.59 10.31
N LEU A 78 2.30 -17.92 9.29
CA LEU A 78 2.67 -18.54 8.02
C LEU A 78 4.02 -19.25 8.08
N VAL A 79 4.93 -18.84 8.96
CA VAL A 79 6.27 -19.46 9.09
C VAL A 79 6.19 -20.94 9.46
N LYS A 80 5.10 -21.36 10.12
CA LYS A 80 4.82 -22.76 10.47
C LYS A 80 4.46 -23.63 9.25
N VAL A 81 4.07 -23.00 8.13
CA VAL A 81 3.63 -23.66 6.90
C VAL A 81 4.80 -23.77 5.92
N ASP A 82 5.46 -22.65 5.62
CA ASP A 82 6.64 -22.60 4.75
C ASP A 82 7.52 -21.41 5.16
N LYS A 83 8.65 -21.71 5.81
CA LYS A 83 9.54 -20.69 6.36
C LYS A 83 10.13 -19.78 5.29
N VAL A 84 10.58 -20.34 4.16
CA VAL A 84 11.29 -19.59 3.11
C VAL A 84 10.33 -18.65 2.40
N LYS A 85 9.19 -19.15 1.93
CA LYS A 85 8.20 -18.32 1.23
C LYS A 85 7.58 -17.28 2.15
N THR A 86 7.38 -17.61 3.43
CA THR A 86 6.91 -16.63 4.42
C THR A 86 7.92 -15.52 4.63
N LEU A 87 9.20 -15.86 4.78
CA LEU A 87 10.25 -14.87 4.95
C LEU A 87 10.35 -13.95 3.73
N LEU A 88 10.30 -14.51 2.51
CA LEU A 88 10.32 -13.74 1.28
C LEU A 88 9.11 -12.82 1.16
N GLY A 89 7.89 -13.35 1.32
CA GLY A 89 6.65 -12.56 1.21
C GLY A 89 6.54 -11.46 2.27
N CYS A 90 6.80 -11.79 3.54
CA CYS A 90 6.82 -10.80 4.63
C CYS A 90 7.99 -9.81 4.49
N GLY A 91 9.14 -10.26 3.99
CA GLY A 91 10.30 -9.41 3.74
C GLY A 91 10.02 -8.37 2.66
N LEU A 92 9.37 -8.75 1.57
CA LEU A 92 8.93 -7.80 0.53
C LEU A 92 7.90 -6.79 1.09
N LEU A 93 6.92 -7.23 1.87
CA LEU A 93 6.02 -6.30 2.57
C LEU A 93 6.79 -5.35 3.51
N ALA A 94 7.83 -5.84 4.19
CA ALA A 94 8.64 -5.01 5.07
C ALA A 94 9.48 -3.99 4.30
N VAL A 95 9.93 -4.31 3.08
CA VAL A 95 10.63 -3.36 2.18
C VAL A 95 9.71 -2.25 1.70
N VAL A 96 8.41 -2.51 1.53
CA VAL A 96 7.44 -1.46 1.14
C VAL A 96 7.37 -0.34 2.17
N ILE A 97 7.58 -0.64 3.47
CA ILE A 97 7.50 0.36 4.54
C ILE A 97 8.49 1.51 4.32
N PRO A 98 9.81 1.31 4.28
CA PRO A 98 10.74 2.41 4.06
C PRO A 98 10.51 3.11 2.72
N VAL A 99 10.16 2.37 1.65
CA VAL A 99 9.88 2.97 0.34
C VAL A 99 8.69 3.93 0.44
N ASN A 100 7.57 3.51 1.02
CA ASN A 100 6.41 4.36 1.23
C ASN A 100 6.73 5.57 2.13
N ILE A 101 7.53 5.40 3.19
CA ILE A 101 7.95 6.53 4.03
C ILE A 101 8.78 7.54 3.23
N PHE A 102 9.67 7.08 2.34
CA PHE A 102 10.35 7.99 1.41
C PHE A 102 9.37 8.69 0.46
N LEU A 103 8.36 7.99 -0.05
CA LEU A 103 7.33 8.60 -0.90
C LEU A 103 6.48 9.62 -0.17
N VAL A 104 6.18 9.41 1.12
CA VAL A 104 5.53 10.40 1.97
C VAL A 104 6.39 11.65 2.10
N ILE A 105 7.70 11.50 2.35
CA ILE A 105 8.62 12.66 2.40
C ILE A 105 8.60 13.43 1.07
N ILE A 106 8.64 12.71 -0.06
CA ILE A 106 8.64 13.30 -1.41
C ILE A 106 7.31 14.01 -1.70
N LEU A 107 6.18 13.35 -1.46
CA LEU A 107 4.85 13.91 -1.70
C LEU A 107 4.56 15.10 -0.79
N GLY A 108 4.94 15.00 0.49
CA GLY A 108 4.85 16.08 1.46
C GLY A 108 5.58 17.36 1.03
N ARG A 109 6.65 17.27 0.22
CA ARG A 109 7.33 18.47 -0.34
C ARG A 109 6.49 19.24 -1.34
N LEU A 110 5.41 18.66 -1.88
CA LEU A 110 4.47 19.38 -2.74
C LEU A 110 3.51 20.28 -1.95
N VAL A 111 3.30 20.02 -0.66
CA VAL A 111 2.24 20.66 0.14
C VAL A 111 2.75 21.38 1.37
N TYR A 112 3.81 20.87 1.99
CA TYR A 112 4.34 21.40 3.24
C TYR A 112 5.53 22.31 2.98
N PRO A 113 5.47 23.60 3.34
CA PRO A 113 6.59 24.51 3.24
C PRO A 113 7.56 24.27 4.41
N VAL A 114 8.26 23.13 4.40
CA VAL A 114 9.28 22.78 5.41
C VAL A 114 10.33 23.89 5.45
N TYR A 115 10.43 24.55 6.61
CA TYR A 115 11.26 25.74 6.83
C TYR A 115 10.99 26.93 5.90
N GLY A 116 9.80 27.01 5.28
CA GLY A 116 9.49 28.07 4.32
C GLY A 116 10.27 27.97 2.99
N ILE A 117 10.92 26.84 2.73
CA ILE A 117 11.69 26.63 1.50
C ILE A 117 10.72 26.32 0.36
N GLU A 118 10.58 27.28 -0.56
CA GLU A 118 9.84 27.13 -1.80
C GLU A 118 10.68 26.41 -2.88
N LEU A 119 10.01 25.58 -3.68
CA LEU A 119 10.65 24.85 -4.79
C LEU A 119 10.33 25.54 -6.11
N SER A 120 11.26 25.47 -7.06
CA SER A 120 11.00 25.91 -8.44
C SER A 120 10.09 24.92 -9.18
N PRO A 121 9.40 25.34 -10.25
CA PRO A 121 8.58 24.46 -11.09
C PRO A 121 9.32 23.21 -11.58
N ASP A 122 10.57 23.33 -12.01
CA ASP A 122 11.38 22.19 -12.45
C ASP A 122 11.62 21.16 -11.33
N ILE A 123 11.82 21.63 -10.09
CA ILE A 123 11.96 20.74 -8.94
C ILE A 123 10.62 20.05 -8.64
N TYR A 124 9.48 20.75 -8.74
CA TYR A 124 8.17 20.11 -8.57
C TYR A 124 7.91 19.00 -9.59
N LYS A 125 8.28 19.21 -10.86
CA LYS A 125 8.19 18.18 -11.90
C LYS A 125 9.05 16.96 -11.57
N LEU A 126 10.29 17.19 -11.10
CA LEU A 126 11.18 16.12 -10.66
C LEU A 126 10.58 15.34 -9.48
N VAL A 127 10.07 16.05 -8.46
CA VAL A 127 9.43 15.45 -7.28
C VAL A 127 8.23 14.58 -7.68
N LEU A 128 7.35 15.09 -8.55
CA LEU A 128 6.21 14.33 -9.08
C LEU A 128 6.68 13.10 -9.87
N SER A 129 7.67 13.24 -10.74
CA SER A 129 8.21 12.12 -11.52
C SER A 129 8.76 11.01 -10.64
N ILE A 130 9.56 11.36 -9.62
CA ILE A 130 10.10 10.41 -8.65
C ILE A 130 8.97 9.77 -7.84
N TYR A 131 7.98 10.55 -7.40
CA TYR A 131 6.84 10.03 -6.64
C TYR A 131 6.07 8.97 -7.44
N TYR A 132 5.65 9.27 -8.67
CA TYR A 132 4.90 8.30 -9.50
C TYR A 132 5.75 7.09 -9.88
N GLY A 133 7.04 7.28 -10.18
CA GLY A 133 7.98 6.16 -10.40
C GLY A 133 8.15 5.27 -9.17
N GLY A 134 8.14 5.86 -7.99
CA GLY A 134 8.18 5.14 -6.72
C GLY A 134 6.90 4.37 -6.41
N ILE A 135 5.72 4.97 -6.65
CA ILE A 135 4.43 4.28 -6.51
C ILE A 135 4.36 3.06 -7.44
N HIS A 136 4.83 3.19 -8.68
CA HIS A 136 4.97 2.07 -9.61
C HIS A 136 5.82 0.93 -9.02
N CYS A 137 6.99 1.27 -8.45
CA CYS A 137 7.87 0.29 -7.80
C CYS A 137 7.19 -0.40 -6.62
N VAL A 138 6.49 0.35 -5.75
CA VAL A 138 5.73 -0.17 -4.62
C VAL A 138 4.66 -1.15 -5.07
N SER A 139 3.90 -0.83 -6.12
CA SER A 139 2.87 -1.73 -6.67
C SER A 139 3.45 -3.06 -7.13
N ILE A 140 4.62 -3.07 -7.78
CA ILE A 140 5.30 -4.30 -8.19
C ILE A 140 5.73 -5.12 -6.97
N ILE A 141 6.36 -4.49 -5.97
CA ILE A 141 6.82 -5.19 -4.76
C ILE A 141 5.63 -5.77 -4.00
N LEU A 142 4.55 -5.01 -3.82
CA LEU A 142 3.31 -5.46 -3.18
C LEU A 142 2.67 -6.61 -3.95
N SER A 143 2.61 -6.54 -5.27
CA SER A 143 2.11 -7.64 -6.12
C SER A 143 2.91 -8.93 -5.88
N MET A 144 4.24 -8.85 -5.95
CA MET A 144 5.10 -10.01 -5.70
C MET A 144 4.94 -10.57 -4.29
N ALA A 145 4.89 -9.70 -3.28
CA ALA A 145 4.68 -10.08 -1.89
C ALA A 145 3.34 -10.81 -1.72
N THR A 146 2.27 -10.25 -2.27
CA THR A 146 0.92 -10.81 -2.23
C THR A 146 0.87 -12.20 -2.88
N ILE A 147 1.42 -12.35 -4.10
CA ILE A 147 1.44 -13.63 -4.81
C ILE A 147 2.19 -14.69 -3.99
N ILE A 148 3.38 -14.37 -3.48
CA ILE A 148 4.19 -15.30 -2.68
C ILE A 148 3.45 -15.69 -1.39
N LEU A 149 2.88 -14.72 -0.68
CA LEU A 149 2.09 -15.00 0.53
C LEU A 149 0.89 -15.88 0.23
N CYS A 150 0.21 -15.68 -0.90
CA CYS A 150 -0.92 -16.52 -1.31
C CYS A 150 -0.54 -18.00 -1.50
N LEU A 151 0.67 -18.29 -1.99
CA LEU A 151 1.19 -19.65 -2.10
C LEU A 151 1.35 -20.35 -0.75
N VAL A 152 1.58 -19.59 0.31
CA VAL A 152 1.65 -20.11 1.69
C VAL A 152 0.27 -20.15 2.33
N ILE A 153 -0.50 -19.06 2.20
CA ILE A 153 -1.85 -18.90 2.77
C ILE A 153 -2.76 -20.05 2.33
N ARG A 154 -2.68 -20.50 1.07
CA ARG A 154 -3.50 -21.61 0.53
C ARG A 154 -3.33 -22.93 1.28
N LYS A 155 -2.22 -23.12 2.01
CA LYS A 155 -1.94 -24.32 2.82
C LYS A 155 -2.05 -24.05 4.33
N SER A 156 -2.44 -22.84 4.72
CA SER A 156 -2.50 -22.39 6.11
C SER A 156 -3.94 -22.37 6.66
N VAL A 157 -4.05 -22.14 7.97
CA VAL A 157 -5.32 -21.92 8.68
C VAL A 157 -6.11 -20.69 8.19
N ILE A 158 -5.45 -19.73 7.54
CA ILE A 158 -6.11 -18.55 6.95
C ILE A 158 -7.05 -18.98 5.80
N GLY A 159 -6.69 -20.03 5.06
CA GLY A 159 -7.58 -20.74 4.15
C GLY A 159 -7.44 -20.39 2.66
N LYS A 160 -7.91 -21.33 1.82
CA LYS A 160 -7.74 -21.31 0.35
C LYS A 160 -8.44 -20.14 -0.34
N LEU A 161 -9.64 -19.76 0.10
CA LEU A 161 -10.40 -18.68 -0.53
C LEU A 161 -9.66 -17.34 -0.44
N THR A 162 -9.08 -17.03 0.73
CA THR A 162 -8.26 -15.82 0.94
C THR A 162 -7.02 -15.80 0.05
N ALA A 163 -6.41 -16.95 -0.21
CA ALA A 163 -5.30 -17.06 -1.16
C ALA A 163 -5.74 -16.87 -2.62
N ILE A 164 -6.90 -17.37 -3.02
CA ILE A 164 -7.41 -17.16 -4.39
C ILE A 164 -7.71 -15.69 -4.62
N LEU A 165 -8.43 -15.05 -3.68
CA LEU A 165 -8.68 -13.61 -3.74
C LEU A 165 -7.37 -12.83 -3.83
N GLY A 166 -6.41 -13.13 -2.97
CA GLY A 166 -5.10 -12.46 -2.99
C GLY A 166 -4.30 -12.71 -4.26
N LEU A 167 -4.40 -13.89 -4.88
CA LEU A 167 -3.74 -14.15 -6.16
C LEU A 167 -4.32 -13.27 -7.27
N VAL A 168 -5.66 -13.14 -7.32
CA VAL A 168 -6.35 -12.23 -8.24
C VAL A 168 -5.92 -10.79 -7.97
N THR A 169 -5.93 -10.36 -6.71
CA THR A 169 -5.44 -9.04 -6.28
C THR A 169 -4.00 -8.80 -6.73
N GLY A 170 -3.08 -9.71 -6.47
CA GLY A 170 -1.67 -9.55 -6.84
C GLY A 170 -1.46 -9.44 -8.35
N ILE A 171 -2.21 -10.19 -9.16
CA ILE A 171 -2.17 -10.05 -10.63
C ILE A 171 -2.73 -8.68 -11.04
N MET A 172 -3.86 -8.27 -10.45
CA MET A 172 -4.44 -6.95 -10.73
C MET A 172 -3.51 -5.82 -10.32
N ASP A 173 -2.80 -5.92 -9.20
CA ASP A 173 -1.82 -4.93 -8.75
C ASP A 173 -0.59 -4.87 -9.67
N LEU A 174 -0.19 -6.00 -10.27
CA LEU A 174 0.88 -6.02 -11.27
C LEU A 174 0.46 -5.27 -12.54
N ILE A 175 -0.77 -5.50 -12.99
CA ILE A 175 -1.36 -4.78 -14.12
C ILE A 175 -1.54 -3.29 -13.74
N GLY A 176 -2.02 -3.04 -12.52
CA GLY A 176 -2.26 -1.75 -11.89
C GLY A 176 -1.01 -0.90 -11.68
N ALA A 177 0.18 -1.54 -11.65
CA ALA A 177 1.45 -0.84 -11.60
C ALA A 177 1.71 0.00 -12.87
N PHE A 178 0.96 -0.23 -13.96
CA PHE A 178 1.04 0.53 -15.21
C PHE A 178 -0.25 1.33 -15.45
N PRO A 179 -0.59 2.31 -14.58
CA PRO A 179 -1.88 3.02 -14.64
C PRO A 179 -2.10 3.76 -15.97
N TRP A 180 -1.02 4.17 -16.65
CA TRP A 180 -1.07 4.80 -17.97
C TRP A 180 -1.51 3.86 -19.11
N LEU A 181 -1.60 2.55 -18.87
CA LEU A 181 -2.02 1.56 -19.89
C LEU A 181 -3.45 1.04 -19.72
N ILE A 182 -4.06 1.17 -18.53
CA ILE A 182 -5.27 0.41 -18.17
C ILE A 182 -6.49 1.27 -17.84
N GLY A 183 -6.33 2.59 -17.80
CA GLY A 183 -7.39 3.56 -17.53
C GLY A 183 -7.90 3.57 -16.08
N THR A 184 -8.61 4.63 -15.70
CA THR A 184 -9.02 4.90 -14.31
C THR A 184 -9.90 3.80 -13.70
N GLY A 185 -10.78 3.19 -14.49
CA GLY A 185 -11.67 2.12 -14.02
C GLY A 185 -10.91 0.86 -13.56
N ALA A 186 -9.88 0.45 -14.31
CA ALA A 186 -9.07 -0.71 -13.94
C ALA A 186 -8.16 -0.42 -12.74
N VAL A 187 -7.61 0.78 -12.65
CA VAL A 187 -6.84 1.22 -11.47
C VAL A 187 -7.74 1.22 -10.22
N PHE A 188 -8.96 1.74 -10.33
CA PHE A 188 -9.93 1.70 -9.23
C PHE A 188 -10.24 0.27 -8.78
N ALA A 189 -10.49 -0.64 -9.73
CA ALA A 189 -10.73 -2.04 -9.43
C ALA A 189 -9.54 -2.70 -8.71
N SER A 190 -8.30 -2.41 -9.14
CA SER A 190 -7.08 -2.90 -8.48
C SER A 190 -7.00 -2.43 -7.03
N GLN A 191 -7.17 -1.11 -6.80
CA GLN A 191 -7.09 -0.53 -5.45
C GLN A 191 -8.19 -1.05 -4.52
N LEU A 192 -9.40 -1.25 -5.06
CA LEU A 192 -10.49 -1.87 -4.32
C LEU A 192 -10.18 -3.32 -3.94
N LEU A 193 -9.66 -4.12 -4.89
CA LEU A 193 -9.29 -5.52 -4.64
C LEU A 193 -8.14 -5.64 -3.64
N PHE A 194 -7.13 -4.77 -3.71
CA PHE A 194 -6.04 -4.69 -2.74
C PHE A 194 -6.56 -4.45 -1.33
N SER A 195 -7.37 -3.40 -1.19
CA SER A 195 -7.94 -2.97 0.09
C SER A 195 -8.88 -4.04 0.66
N ALA A 196 -9.74 -4.62 -0.18
CA ALA A 196 -10.64 -5.70 0.20
C ALA A 196 -9.86 -6.95 0.65
N TRP A 197 -8.77 -7.30 -0.04
CA TRP A 197 -7.94 -8.44 0.34
C TRP A 197 -7.28 -8.24 1.71
N PHE A 198 -6.77 -7.04 2.00
CA PHE A 198 -6.23 -6.70 3.33
C PHE A 198 -7.28 -6.83 4.42
N VAL A 199 -8.49 -6.31 4.20
CA VAL A 199 -9.60 -6.43 5.15
C VAL A 199 -9.96 -7.90 5.38
N VAL A 200 -10.13 -8.69 4.30
CA VAL A 200 -10.42 -10.12 4.40
C VAL A 200 -9.32 -10.85 5.17
N LEU A 201 -8.06 -10.61 4.81
CA LEU A 201 -6.91 -11.25 5.47
C LEU A 201 -6.87 -10.89 6.96
N GLY A 202 -7.07 -9.62 7.31
CA GLY A 202 -7.13 -9.16 8.69
C GLY A 202 -8.28 -9.82 9.48
N VAL A 203 -9.49 -9.89 8.91
CA VAL A 203 -10.62 -10.61 9.54
C VAL A 203 -10.30 -12.09 9.77
N ARG A 204 -9.60 -12.74 8.84
CA ARG A 204 -9.18 -14.14 9.00
C ARG A 204 -8.14 -14.30 10.09
N LEU A 205 -7.21 -13.35 10.25
CA LEU A 205 -6.29 -13.32 11.38
C LEU A 205 -7.03 -13.20 12.73
N LEU A 206 -8.09 -12.38 12.82
CA LEU A 206 -8.90 -12.25 14.04
C LEU A 206 -9.63 -13.53 14.44
N ARG A 207 -10.05 -14.31 13.44
CA ARG A 207 -10.75 -15.59 13.62
C ARG A 207 -9.82 -16.79 13.77
N THR A 208 -8.51 -16.60 13.59
CA THR A 208 -7.55 -17.69 13.73
C THR A 208 -7.36 -17.98 15.22
N GLU A 209 -7.96 -19.07 15.70
CA GLU A 209 -7.62 -19.62 17.01
C GLU A 209 -6.22 -20.25 16.92
N VAL A 210 -5.28 -19.69 17.67
CA VAL A 210 -3.95 -20.29 17.77
C VAL A 210 -4.04 -21.44 18.74
N VAL A 211 -4.23 -22.66 18.21
CA VAL A 211 -3.98 -23.90 18.96
C VAL A 211 -2.47 -24.06 19.20
#